data_AF-A0A0D0BKX3-F1
#
_entry.id   AF-A0A0D0BKX3-F1
#
_cell.length_a   1.000
_cell.length_b   1.000
_cell.length_c   1.000
_cell.angle_alpha   90.00
_cell.angle_beta   90.00
_cell.angle_gamma   90.00
#
_symmetry.space_group_name_H-M   'P 1'
#
loop_
_entity.id
_entity.type
_entity.pdbx_description
1 polymer ?
#
loop_
_entity_poly.entity_id
_entity_poly.type
_entity_poly.pdbx_seq_one_letter_code
_entity_poly.pdbx_strand_id
1 'polypeptide(L)'
;MIINEVIQERYGKKAGTKEALSVYKKVVQWVVKNLMEEEWDEAGNTVAKWNLDHGLPNEVKARNAAIYGQKVFRKFAQEMWWACSMRVVILAGWKQEDGNTVTAIGDFNDEIADGEKFQGGHKISTAWDKYIGTHFEPAGEPNTDDADSKEESNPKQKQKCKRADPTTQVTCEDGAIWIGNLAGSTRE
;
A
#
# COMPACT_ATOMS: atom_id res chain seq x y z
N MET A 1 5.24 11.35 -25.73
CA MET A 1 3.88 11.44 -26.35
C MET A 1 2.77 11.71 -25.30
N ILE A 2 1.79 12.60 -25.52
CA ILE A 2 0.78 13.00 -24.50
C ILE A 2 -0.57 12.27 -24.69
N ILE A 3 -1.06 11.58 -23.65
CA ILE A 3 -2.27 10.73 -23.70
C ILE A 3 -3.53 11.47 -24.19
N ASN A 4 -3.75 12.71 -23.73
CA ASN A 4 -4.95 13.48 -24.10
C ASN A 4 -4.94 13.88 -25.58
N GLU A 5 -3.78 14.18 -26.15
CA GLU A 5 -3.62 14.47 -27.57
C GLU A 5 -3.94 13.22 -28.40
N VAL A 6 -3.41 12.06 -27.99
CA VAL A 6 -3.70 10.79 -28.68
C VAL A 6 -5.19 10.42 -28.60
N ILE A 7 -5.87 10.69 -27.48
CA ILE A 7 -7.32 10.49 -27.36
C ILE A 7 -8.08 11.38 -28.35
N GLN A 8 -7.68 12.64 -28.48
CA GLN A 8 -8.31 13.58 -29.39
C GLN A 8 -8.03 13.22 -30.86
N GLU A 9 -6.79 12.92 -31.22
CA GLU A 9 -6.38 12.62 -32.59
C GLU A 9 -6.93 11.28 -33.10
N ARG A 10 -6.85 10.21 -32.28
CA ARG A 10 -7.28 8.87 -32.73
C ARG A 10 -8.76 8.60 -32.56
N TYR A 11 -9.39 9.23 -31.58
CA TYR A 11 -10.77 8.91 -31.22
C TYR A 11 -11.71 10.10 -31.35
N GLY A 12 -11.22 11.31 -31.64
CA GLY A 12 -12.03 12.52 -31.74
C GLY A 12 -12.67 12.94 -30.42
N LYS A 13 -12.15 12.43 -29.29
CA LYS A 13 -12.78 12.61 -27.97
C LYS A 13 -12.11 13.74 -27.23
N LYS A 14 -12.90 14.66 -26.71
CA LYS A 14 -12.40 15.79 -25.93
C LYS A 14 -11.91 15.31 -24.56
N ALA A 15 -10.75 15.78 -24.13
CA ALA A 15 -10.22 15.50 -22.80
C ALA A 15 -11.24 15.89 -21.70
N GLY A 16 -11.32 15.07 -20.66
CA GLY A 16 -12.21 15.29 -19.51
C GLY A 16 -13.66 14.83 -19.70
N THR A 17 -14.06 14.28 -20.85
CA THR A 17 -15.40 13.72 -21.03
C THR A 17 -15.49 12.24 -20.62
N LYS A 18 -16.72 11.76 -20.36
CA LYS A 18 -16.98 10.33 -20.14
C LYS A 18 -16.56 9.47 -21.33
N GLU A 19 -16.68 9.98 -22.56
CA GLU A 19 -16.22 9.23 -23.74
C GLU A 19 -14.70 9.09 -23.74
N ALA A 20 -13.94 10.12 -23.35
CA ALA A 20 -12.49 10.03 -23.25
C ALA A 20 -12.03 8.97 -22.23
N LEU A 21 -12.71 8.90 -21.08
CA LEU A 21 -12.43 7.88 -20.06
C LEU A 21 -12.61 6.44 -20.61
N SER A 22 -13.61 6.21 -21.46
CA SER A 22 -13.85 4.88 -22.05
C SER A 22 -12.71 4.37 -22.95
N VAL A 23 -11.88 5.26 -23.50
CA VAL A 23 -10.73 4.89 -24.36
C VAL A 23 -9.38 5.09 -23.68
N TYR A 24 -9.35 5.76 -22.52
CA TYR A 24 -8.14 6.11 -21.81
C TYR A 24 -7.21 4.92 -21.59
N LYS A 25 -7.73 3.81 -21.06
CA LYS A 25 -6.94 2.58 -20.82
C LYS A 25 -6.28 2.06 -22.12
N LYS A 26 -7.00 2.06 -23.24
CA LYS A 26 -6.49 1.58 -24.53
C LYS A 26 -5.39 2.50 -25.05
N VAL A 27 -5.57 3.81 -24.89
CA VAL A 27 -4.57 4.80 -25.30
C VAL A 27 -3.32 4.71 -24.46
N VAL A 28 -3.45 4.58 -23.14
CA VAL A 28 -2.29 4.40 -22.25
C VAL A 28 -1.49 3.16 -22.65
N GLN A 29 -2.15 2.01 -22.85
CA GLN A 29 -1.48 0.79 -23.30
C GLN A 29 -0.77 0.97 -24.64
N TRP A 30 -1.39 1.70 -25.57
CA TRP A 30 -0.79 1.97 -26.86
C TRP A 30 0.41 2.92 -26.74
N VAL A 31 0.29 4.02 -25.98
CA VAL A 31 1.38 4.97 -25.72
C VAL A 31 2.57 4.22 -25.13
N VAL A 32 2.36 3.49 -24.04
CA VAL A 32 3.41 2.73 -23.33
C VAL A 32 4.13 1.74 -24.25
N LYS A 33 3.41 1.07 -25.16
CA LYS A 33 4.00 0.13 -26.11
C LYS A 33 4.91 0.78 -27.16
N ASN A 34 4.72 2.08 -27.44
CA ASN A 34 5.46 2.80 -28.48
C ASN A 34 6.43 3.84 -27.89
N LEU A 35 6.67 3.82 -26.58
CA LEU A 35 7.68 4.68 -25.97
C LEU A 35 9.08 4.24 -26.39
N MET A 36 9.91 5.22 -26.77
CA MET A 36 11.33 5.02 -27.01
C MET A 36 12.10 4.94 -25.67
N GLU A 37 13.33 4.45 -25.69
CA GLU A 37 14.17 4.31 -24.48
C GLU A 37 14.34 5.64 -23.73
N GLU A 38 14.58 6.75 -24.45
CA GLU A 38 14.64 8.10 -23.88
C GLU A 38 13.32 8.52 -23.21
N GLU A 39 12.17 8.18 -23.81
CA GLU A 39 10.85 8.50 -23.23
C GLU A 39 10.54 7.60 -22.02
N TRP A 40 11.08 6.38 -21.98
CA TRP A 40 11.01 5.50 -20.81
C TRP A 40 11.82 6.05 -19.64
N ASP A 41 13.03 6.54 -19.89
CA ASP A 41 13.86 7.19 -18.88
C ASP A 41 13.23 8.50 -18.38
N GLU A 42 12.67 9.32 -19.28
CA GLU A 42 11.93 10.53 -18.89
C GLU A 42 10.67 10.19 -18.08
N ALA A 43 9.94 9.15 -18.46
CA ALA A 43 8.79 8.66 -17.70
C ALA A 43 9.22 8.13 -16.33
N GLY A 44 10.34 7.40 -16.25
CA GLY A 44 10.93 6.93 -15.00
C GLY A 44 11.32 8.07 -14.07
N ASN A 45 12.02 9.08 -14.60
CA ASN A 45 12.37 10.30 -13.87
C ASN A 45 11.13 11.09 -13.43
N THR A 46 10.10 11.13 -14.28
CA THR A 46 8.81 11.74 -13.94
C THR A 46 8.12 10.97 -12.82
N VAL A 47 8.07 9.64 -12.87
CA VAL A 47 7.50 8.83 -11.78
C VAL A 47 8.28 9.00 -10.48
N ALA A 48 9.61 9.01 -10.55
CA ALA A 48 10.47 9.27 -9.38
C ALA A 48 10.17 10.66 -8.79
N LYS A 49 10.07 11.69 -9.63
CA LYS A 49 9.71 13.04 -9.23
C LYS A 49 8.29 13.13 -8.69
N TRP A 50 7.32 12.43 -9.27
CA TRP A 50 5.95 12.36 -8.75
C TRP A 50 5.89 11.65 -7.40
N ASN A 51 6.67 10.59 -7.20
CA ASN A 51 6.73 9.91 -5.91
C ASN A 51 7.40 10.78 -4.83
N LEU A 52 8.33 11.66 -5.21
CA LEU A 52 9.06 12.55 -4.31
C LEU A 52 8.34 13.89 -4.04
N ASP A 53 7.90 14.59 -5.09
CA ASP A 53 7.38 15.96 -5.02
C ASP A 53 5.85 16.03 -5.00
N HIS A 54 5.17 15.12 -5.71
CA HIS A 54 3.75 15.27 -6.09
C HIS A 54 2.97 13.97 -6.03
N GLY A 55 3.09 13.23 -4.92
CA GLY A 55 2.13 12.16 -4.65
C GLY A 55 0.72 12.76 -4.68
N LEU A 56 -0.31 11.94 -4.94
CA LEU A 56 -1.72 12.40 -4.93
C LEU A 56 -1.95 13.40 -3.79
N PRO A 57 -2.73 14.50 -4.00
CA PRO A 57 -3.04 15.44 -2.94
C PRO A 57 -3.46 14.70 -1.68
N ASN A 58 -3.07 15.18 -0.50
CA ASN A 58 -3.33 14.46 0.75
C ASN A 58 -4.82 14.14 0.93
N GLU A 59 -5.70 15.03 0.47
CA GLU A 59 -7.14 14.79 0.41
C GLU A 59 -7.52 13.58 -0.48
N VAL A 60 -6.90 13.44 -1.66
CA VAL A 60 -7.17 12.34 -2.57
C VAL A 60 -6.60 11.02 -2.03
N LYS A 61 -5.44 11.06 -1.37
CA LYS A 61 -4.87 9.90 -0.67
C LYS A 61 -5.78 9.46 0.47
N ALA A 62 -6.23 10.39 1.30
CA ALA A 62 -7.15 10.16 2.40
C ALA A 62 -8.46 9.52 1.92
N ARG A 63 -9.06 10.13 0.90
CA ARG A 63 -10.30 9.66 0.28
C ARG A 63 -10.13 8.28 -0.35
N ASN A 64 -9.03 8.04 -1.06
CA ASN A 64 -8.78 6.74 -1.66
C ASN A 64 -8.53 5.67 -0.61
N ALA A 65 -7.79 5.97 0.47
CA ALA A 65 -7.60 5.06 1.59
C ALA A 65 -8.93 4.69 2.24
N ALA A 66 -9.80 5.67 2.49
CA ALA A 66 -11.12 5.45 3.07
C ALA A 66 -12.05 4.64 2.15
N ILE A 67 -12.06 4.92 0.84
CA ILE A 67 -12.99 4.28 -0.12
C ILE A 67 -12.51 2.89 -0.56
N TYR A 68 -11.21 2.76 -0.82
CA TYR A 68 -10.65 1.58 -1.47
C TYR A 68 -9.81 0.71 -0.54
N GLY A 69 -9.27 1.26 0.55
CA GLY A 69 -8.37 0.53 1.46
C GLY A 69 -8.98 -0.78 1.93
N GLN A 70 -10.19 -0.74 2.48
CA GLN A 70 -10.87 -1.96 2.95
C GLN A 70 -11.11 -2.99 1.84
N LYS A 71 -11.50 -2.55 0.63
CA LYS A 71 -11.74 -3.44 -0.52
C LYS A 71 -10.45 -4.14 -0.96
N VAL A 72 -9.35 -3.39 -1.03
CA VAL A 72 -8.04 -3.91 -1.41
C VAL A 72 -7.54 -4.88 -0.34
N PHE A 73 -7.63 -4.51 0.94
CA PHE A 73 -7.22 -5.36 2.06
C PHE A 73 -7.97 -6.69 2.09
N ARG A 74 -9.29 -6.64 1.90
CA ARG A 74 -10.13 -7.84 1.83
C ARG A 74 -9.71 -8.74 0.68
N LYS A 75 -9.52 -8.17 -0.52
CA LYS A 75 -9.13 -8.95 -1.70
C LYS A 75 -7.75 -9.58 -1.51
N PHE A 76 -6.79 -8.82 -0.97
CA PHE A 76 -5.47 -9.35 -0.64
C PHE A 76 -5.54 -10.54 0.35
N ALA A 77 -6.28 -10.40 1.45
CA ALA A 77 -6.45 -11.49 2.42
C ALA A 77 -7.07 -12.74 1.78
N GLN A 78 -8.05 -12.58 0.89
CA GLN A 78 -8.65 -13.68 0.14
C GLN A 78 -7.65 -14.37 -0.79
N GLU A 79 -6.88 -13.61 -1.58
CA GLU A 79 -5.88 -14.18 -2.48
C GLU A 79 -4.78 -14.93 -1.72
N MET A 80 -4.33 -14.40 -0.58
CA MET A 80 -3.34 -15.06 0.28
C MET A 80 -3.88 -16.39 0.84
N TRP A 81 -5.16 -16.45 1.18
CA TRP A 81 -5.80 -17.72 1.55
C TRP A 81 -5.87 -18.69 0.36
N TRP A 82 -6.34 -18.25 -0.80
CA TRP A 82 -6.52 -19.14 -1.95
C TRP A 82 -5.20 -19.66 -2.52
N ALA A 83 -4.18 -18.83 -2.59
CA ALA A 83 -2.89 -19.21 -3.18
C ALA A 83 -2.07 -20.13 -2.27
N CYS A 84 -2.17 -19.96 -0.95
CA CYS A 84 -1.23 -20.59 -0.02
C CYS A 84 -1.76 -20.79 1.41
N SER A 85 -3.08 -20.74 1.60
CA SER A 85 -3.75 -20.95 2.88
C SER A 85 -3.26 -20.04 4.02
N MET A 86 -2.76 -18.84 3.67
CA MET A 86 -2.31 -17.87 4.65
C MET A 86 -3.49 -17.06 5.22
N ARG A 87 -3.52 -16.94 6.56
CA ARG A 87 -4.40 -16.03 7.28
C ARG A 87 -3.67 -14.71 7.50
N VAL A 88 -4.35 -13.60 7.23
CA VAL A 88 -3.73 -12.27 7.21
C VAL A 88 -4.50 -11.34 8.13
N VAL A 89 -3.77 -10.54 8.91
CA VAL A 89 -4.28 -9.37 9.64
C VAL A 89 -3.49 -8.17 9.16
N ILE A 90 -4.18 -7.09 8.80
CA ILE A 90 -3.59 -5.89 8.21
C ILE A 90 -3.67 -4.75 9.22
N LEU A 91 -2.54 -4.15 9.54
CA LEU A 91 -2.49 -2.89 10.29
C LEU A 91 -2.31 -1.77 9.27
N ALA A 92 -3.22 -0.81 9.26
CA ALA A 92 -3.20 0.34 8.36
C ALA A 92 -3.26 1.63 9.16
N GLY A 93 -2.56 2.65 8.67
CA GLY A 93 -2.58 3.99 9.22
C GLY A 93 -2.44 5.01 8.10
N TRP A 94 -3.29 6.05 8.12
CA TRP A 94 -3.29 7.10 7.09
C TRP A 94 -3.79 8.43 7.66
N LYS A 95 -3.44 9.53 6.99
CA LYS A 95 -4.03 10.85 7.27
C LYS A 95 -5.36 11.00 6.56
N GLN A 96 -6.33 11.53 7.28
CA GLN A 96 -7.60 12.00 6.74
C GLN A 96 -7.46 13.38 6.10
N GLU A 97 -8.52 13.84 5.42
CA GLU A 97 -8.55 15.15 4.75
C GLU A 97 -8.35 16.31 5.75
N ASP A 98 -8.84 16.15 6.98
CA ASP A 98 -8.68 17.11 8.08
C ASP A 98 -7.29 17.07 8.75
N GLY A 99 -6.38 16.22 8.25
CA GLY A 99 -5.04 16.03 8.78
C GLY A 99 -4.95 15.09 9.98
N ASN A 100 -6.08 14.61 10.52
CA ASN A 100 -6.10 13.66 11.61
C ASN A 100 -5.61 12.30 11.13
N THR A 101 -4.82 11.63 11.97
CA THR A 101 -4.34 10.29 11.67
C THR A 101 -5.36 9.26 12.13
N VAL A 102 -5.67 8.31 11.25
CA VAL A 102 -6.55 7.17 11.54
C VAL A 102 -5.71 5.91 11.50
N THR A 103 -5.97 5.02 12.45
CA THR A 103 -5.50 3.64 12.42
C THR A 103 -6.66 2.68 12.20
N ALA A 104 -6.37 1.56 11.56
CA ALA A 104 -7.31 0.48 11.39
C ALA A 104 -6.61 -0.87 11.48
N ILE A 105 -7.32 -1.85 12.03
CA ILE A 105 -6.97 -3.26 11.98
C ILE A 105 -7.97 -3.95 11.06
N GLY A 106 -7.53 -4.33 9.87
CA GLY A 106 -8.29 -5.12 8.92
C GLY A 106 -8.11 -6.60 9.22
N ASP A 107 -9.14 -7.24 9.75
CA ASP A 107 -9.23 -8.68 9.91
C ASP A 107 -10.48 -9.20 9.20
N PHE A 108 -10.26 -10.06 8.20
CA PHE A 108 -11.29 -10.65 7.35
C PHE A 108 -11.29 -12.18 7.46
N ASN A 109 -10.59 -12.75 8.43
CA ASN A 109 -10.40 -14.21 8.50
C ASN A 109 -11.71 -14.95 8.77
N ASP A 110 -12.65 -14.32 9.49
CA ASP A 110 -14.01 -14.83 9.73
C ASP A 110 -14.92 -14.74 8.49
N GLU A 111 -14.54 -13.96 7.49
CA GLU A 111 -15.24 -13.89 6.21
C GLU A 111 -14.69 -14.90 5.18
N ILE A 112 -13.62 -15.63 5.52
CA ILE A 112 -12.90 -16.53 4.60
C ILE A 112 -12.99 -17.96 5.14
N ALA A 113 -13.79 -18.80 4.48
CA ALA A 113 -14.08 -20.17 4.92
C ALA A 113 -14.56 -20.22 6.39
N ASP A 114 -14.23 -21.28 7.13
CA ASP A 114 -14.58 -21.42 8.55
C ASP A 114 -13.54 -20.78 9.48
N GLY A 115 -12.95 -19.66 9.05
CA GLY A 115 -11.93 -18.95 9.84
C GLY A 115 -12.54 -18.19 11.02
N GLU A 116 -11.69 -17.81 11.97
CA GLU A 116 -12.07 -16.99 13.11
C GLU A 116 -11.27 -15.68 13.13
N LYS A 117 -11.84 -14.64 13.76
CA LYS A 117 -11.12 -13.40 14.00
C LYS A 117 -9.94 -13.61 14.93
N PHE A 118 -8.87 -12.89 14.65
CA PHE A 118 -7.70 -12.79 15.50
C PHE A 118 -8.04 -12.06 16.81
N GLN A 119 -8.07 -12.81 17.91
CA GLN A 119 -8.42 -12.28 19.24
C GLN A 119 -7.41 -11.29 19.82
N GLY A 120 -6.20 -11.21 19.26
CA GLY A 120 -5.10 -10.38 19.77
C GLY A 120 -5.09 -8.93 19.29
N GLY A 121 -6.03 -8.51 18.44
CA GLY A 121 -6.01 -7.18 17.81
C GLY A 121 -5.90 -6.02 18.82
N HIS A 122 -6.67 -6.08 19.92
CA HIS A 122 -6.65 -5.06 20.97
C HIS A 122 -5.27 -4.89 21.63
N LYS A 123 -4.45 -5.95 21.70
CA LYS A 123 -3.10 -5.88 22.30
C LYS A 123 -2.09 -5.19 21.38
N ILE A 124 -2.35 -5.22 20.09
CA ILE A 124 -1.47 -4.65 19.06
C ILE A 124 -1.89 -3.20 18.76
N SER A 125 -3.18 -2.87 18.90
CA SER A 125 -3.72 -1.53 18.63
C SER A 125 -2.91 -0.44 19.31
N THR A 126 -2.66 -0.54 20.62
CA THR A 126 -1.92 0.51 21.36
C THR A 126 -0.51 0.76 20.80
N ALA A 127 0.22 -0.31 20.46
CA ALA A 127 1.56 -0.18 19.88
C ALA A 127 1.51 0.39 18.45
N TRP A 128 0.48 0.01 17.69
CA TRP A 128 0.24 0.50 16.35
C TRP A 128 -0.14 1.98 16.33
N ASP A 129 -1.07 2.38 17.19
CA ASP A 129 -1.53 3.76 17.36
C ASP A 129 -0.35 4.67 17.74
N LYS A 130 0.52 4.21 18.65
CA LYS A 130 1.75 4.93 19.00
C LYS A 130 2.70 5.08 17.81
N TYR A 131 2.97 4.00 17.09
CA TYR A 131 3.85 4.03 15.91
C TYR A 131 3.32 5.02 14.87
N ILE A 132 2.04 4.92 14.55
CA ILE A 132 1.41 5.78 13.56
C ILE A 132 1.38 7.24 14.01
N GLY A 133 1.08 7.53 15.28
CA GLY A 133 1.20 8.87 15.85
C GLY A 133 2.59 9.48 15.61
N THR A 134 3.65 8.74 15.96
CA THR A 134 5.03 9.24 15.82
C THR A 134 5.49 9.45 14.38
N HIS A 135 4.95 8.69 13.43
CA HIS A 135 5.39 8.72 12.03
C HIS A 135 4.52 9.59 11.11
N PHE A 136 3.35 10.03 11.58
CA PHE A 136 2.46 10.95 10.86
C PHE A 136 2.36 12.34 11.50
N GLU A 137 2.79 12.52 12.75
CA GLU A 137 2.98 13.87 13.30
C GLU A 137 4.10 14.61 12.55
N PRO A 138 3.94 15.92 12.24
CA PRO A 138 5.08 16.72 11.81
C PRO A 138 6.13 16.71 12.91
N ALA A 139 7.43 16.69 12.56
CA ALA A 139 8.49 16.84 13.53
C ALA A 139 8.26 18.14 14.33
N GLY A 140 7.75 18.02 15.55
CA GLY A 140 7.71 19.13 16.48
C GLY A 140 9.13 19.61 16.74
N GLU A 141 9.31 20.91 16.92
CA GLU A 141 10.55 21.44 17.47
C GLU A 141 10.94 20.64 18.73
N PRO A 142 12.22 20.32 18.91
CA PRO A 142 12.65 19.44 19.98
C PRO A 142 12.32 20.08 21.33
N ASN A 143 11.29 19.57 22.00
CA ASN A 143 11.06 19.89 23.40
C ASN A 143 12.18 19.24 24.22
N THR A 144 13.14 20.06 24.61
CA THR A 144 14.06 19.79 25.71
C THR A 144 13.27 19.84 27.01
N ASP A 145 12.67 18.73 27.40
CA ASP A 145 12.36 18.49 28.81
C ASP A 145 12.51 16.99 29.10
N ASP A 146 13.70 16.70 29.62
CA ASP A 146 14.09 15.48 30.30
C ASP A 146 13.18 15.28 31.52
N ALA A 147 12.45 14.17 31.58
CA ALA A 147 11.88 13.68 32.82
C ALA A 147 11.83 12.15 32.82
N ASP A 148 12.90 11.62 33.39
CA ASP A 148 13.14 10.27 33.90
C ASP A 148 11.87 9.52 34.35
N SER A 149 11.72 8.28 33.90
CA SER A 149 10.77 7.31 34.48
C SER A 149 11.29 5.90 34.23
N LYS A 150 12.11 5.42 35.16
CA LYS A 150 12.53 4.03 35.28
C LYS A 150 11.34 3.13 35.63
N GLU A 151 11.25 1.97 34.99
CA GLU A 151 10.51 0.84 35.55
C GLU A 151 11.29 -0.46 35.29
N GLU A 152 11.80 -1.06 36.37
CA GLU A 152 12.52 -2.34 36.38
C GLU A 152 11.60 -3.50 36.79
N SER A 153 11.84 -4.64 36.12
CA SER A 153 11.80 -6.04 36.61
C SER A 153 10.58 -6.97 36.32
N ASN A 154 10.70 -7.77 35.25
CA ASN A 154 10.89 -9.25 35.14
C ASN A 154 10.01 -10.27 35.96
N PRO A 155 9.99 -11.58 35.61
CA PRO A 155 9.56 -12.22 34.36
C PRO A 155 8.62 -13.44 34.60
N LYS A 156 7.73 -13.80 33.64
CA LYS A 156 7.14 -15.16 33.60
C LYS A 156 7.39 -15.79 32.23
N GLN A 157 8.21 -16.83 32.26
CA GLN A 157 8.69 -17.65 31.16
C GLN A 157 7.50 -18.23 30.38
N LYS A 158 7.20 -17.66 29.20
CA LYS A 158 6.38 -18.31 28.18
C LYS A 158 7.30 -18.82 27.09
N GLN A 159 7.11 -20.10 26.77
CA GLN A 159 7.78 -20.89 25.75
C GLN A 159 8.14 -20.02 24.54
N LYS A 160 9.45 -19.87 24.27
CA LYS A 160 9.95 -19.16 23.08
C LYS A 160 9.39 -19.86 21.85
N CYS A 161 8.34 -19.30 21.26
CA CYS A 161 8.03 -19.57 19.87
C CYS A 161 9.29 -19.22 19.10
N LYS A 162 9.89 -20.18 18.37
CA LYS A 162 11.01 -19.88 17.49
C LYS A 162 10.52 -18.80 16.54
N ARG A 163 11.08 -17.59 16.65
CA ARG A 163 10.86 -16.55 15.65
C ARG A 163 11.32 -17.18 14.34
N ALA A 164 10.42 -17.36 13.38
CA ALA A 164 10.83 -17.76 12.04
C ALA A 164 11.92 -16.77 11.60
N ASP A 165 12.99 -17.29 11.00
CA ASP A 165 14.01 -16.43 10.42
C ASP A 165 13.30 -15.44 9.48
N PRO A 166 13.67 -14.15 9.49
CA PRO A 166 13.07 -13.18 8.59
C PRO A 166 13.09 -13.75 7.18
N THR A 167 11.93 -13.88 6.55
CA THR A 167 11.82 -14.35 5.17
C THR A 167 12.78 -13.50 4.34
N THR A 168 13.84 -14.12 3.82
CA THR A 168 14.78 -13.44 2.94
C THR A 168 14.00 -13.10 1.67
N GLN A 169 13.81 -11.80 1.40
CA GLN A 169 13.17 -11.37 0.17
C GLN A 169 14.04 -11.85 -1.00
N VAL A 170 13.43 -12.54 -1.95
CA VAL A 170 14.15 -12.94 -3.17
C VAL A 170 14.40 -11.67 -3.96
N THR A 171 15.65 -11.38 -4.28
CA THR A 171 16.05 -10.20 -5.07
C THR A 171 16.70 -10.62 -6.38
N CYS A 172 16.56 -9.76 -7.39
CA CYS A 172 17.39 -9.77 -8.59
C CYS A 172 18.86 -9.47 -8.25
N GLU A 173 19.75 -9.67 -9.22
CA GLU A 173 21.19 -9.36 -9.08
C GLU A 173 21.47 -7.87 -8.80
N ASP A 174 20.56 -6.99 -9.20
CA ASP A 174 20.61 -5.54 -8.95
C ASP A 174 20.04 -5.13 -7.57
N GLY A 175 19.59 -6.10 -6.76
CA GLY A 175 18.99 -5.86 -5.44
C GLY A 175 17.51 -5.49 -5.47
N ALA A 176 16.87 -5.40 -6.63
CA ALA A 176 15.43 -5.20 -6.72
C ALA A 176 14.67 -6.45 -6.23
N ILE A 177 13.51 -6.26 -5.59
CA ILE A 177 12.66 -7.37 -5.14
C ILE A 177 12.20 -8.16 -6.37
N TRP A 178 12.58 -9.44 -6.45
CA TRP A 178 12.15 -10.33 -7.51
C TRP A 178 10.74 -10.83 -7.20
N ILE A 179 9.76 -10.24 -7.89
CA ILE A 179 8.43 -10.82 -8.00
C ILE A 179 8.50 -11.72 -9.22
N GLY A 180 8.71 -13.02 -9.01
CA GLY A 180 8.77 -13.98 -10.10
C GLY A 180 7.57 -13.87 -11.02
N ASN A 181 7.73 -14.32 -12.28
CA ASN A 181 6.58 -14.48 -13.16
C ASN A 181 5.54 -15.34 -12.44
N LEU A 182 4.41 -14.74 -12.05
CA LEU A 182 3.24 -15.44 -11.54
C LEU A 182 2.62 -16.25 -12.68
N ALA A 183 3.33 -17.28 -13.14
CA ALA A 183 2.83 -18.30 -14.04
C ALA A 183 1.92 -19.22 -13.21
N GLY A 184 0.74 -18.70 -12.90
CA GLY A 184 -0.31 -19.38 -12.15
C GLY A 184 -1.72 -18.88 -12.49
N SER A 185 -1.87 -18.07 -13.53
CA SER A 185 -3.19 -17.74 -14.09
C SER A 185 -3.18 -18.01 -15.59
N THR A 186 -3.07 -19.29 -15.94
CA THR A 186 -3.60 -19.79 -17.21
C THR A 186 -4.64 -20.85 -16.86
N ARG A 187 -5.90 -20.41 -16.90
CA ARG A 187 -7.17 -21.10 -17.21
C ARG A 187 -7.23 -22.63 -17.06
N GLU A 188 -8.30 -23.11 -16.42
CA GLU A 188 -9.56 -23.50 -17.09
C GLU A 188 -10.77 -23.03 -16.28
#